data_AF-A0A9C9BVX8-F1
#
_entry.id   AF-A0A9C9BVX8-F1
#
_cell.length_a   1.000
_cell.length_b   1.000
_cell.length_c   1.000
_cell.angle_alpha   90.00
_cell.angle_beta   90.00
_cell.angle_gamma   90.00
#
_symmetry.space_group_name_H-M   'P 1'
#
loop_
_entity.id
_entity.type
_entity.pdbx_description
1 polymer ?
#
loop_
_entity_poly.entity_id
_entity_poly.type
_entity_poly.pdbx_seq_one_letter_code
_entity_poly.pdbx_strand_id
1 'polypeptide(L)' 'MQTLPPIDEQGMLAFLTDLLNIPSPTGYTEQAVAFVEDYLRRYPFLEMRRTRKGGLLAV' A
#
# COMPACT_ATOMS: atom_id res chain seq x y z
N MET A 1 12.74 29.42 4.86
CA MET A 1 12.58 28.04 5.36
C MET A 1 11.56 27.36 4.47
N GLN A 2 11.91 26.26 3.79
CA GLN A 2 10.91 25.51 3.01
C GLN A 2 10.06 24.69 4.00
N THR A 3 8.76 24.90 3.98
CA THR A 3 7.80 24.11 4.75
C THR A 3 7.49 22.83 3.98
N LEU A 4 7.50 21.70 4.67
CA LEU A 4 7.08 20.44 4.08
C LEU A 4 5.60 20.52 3.66
N PRO A 5 5.18 19.76 2.63
CA PRO A 5 3.77 19.64 2.31
C PRO A 5 2.99 19.06 3.50
N PRO A 6 1.72 19.44 3.67
CA PRO A 6 0.87 18.87 4.70
C PRO A 6 0.64 17.38 4.46
N ILE A 7 0.48 16.61 5.54
CA ILE A 7 0.16 15.19 5.48
C ILE A 7 -1.35 15.05 5.21
N ASP A 8 -1.71 14.17 4.27
CA ASP A 8 -3.10 13.77 4.04
C ASP A 8 -3.53 12.70 5.06
N GLU A 9 -3.92 13.16 6.25
CA GLU A 9 -4.32 12.29 7.36
C GLU A 9 -5.61 11.51 7.03
N GLN A 10 -6.57 12.14 6.36
CA GLN A 10 -7.84 11.50 6.01
C GLN A 10 -7.62 10.38 4.98
N GLY A 11 -6.82 10.62 3.94
CA GLY A 11 -6.47 9.60 2.96
C GLY A 11 -5.69 8.44 3.58
N MET A 12 -4.77 8.74 4.49
CA MET A 12 -4.01 7.73 5.24
C MET A 12 -4.92 6.85 6.10
N LEU A 13 -5.83 7.45 6.88
CA LEU A 13 -6.77 6.70 7.72
C LEU A 13 -7.74 5.84 6.91
N ALA A 14 -8.23 6.36 5.78
CA ALA A 14 -9.09 5.60 4.87
C ALA A 14 -8.34 4.37 4.31
N PHE A 15 -7.13 4.57 3.78
CA PHE A 15 -6.30 3.48 3.27
C PHE A 15 -6.03 2.39 4.33
N LEU A 16 -5.65 2.79 5.55
CA LEU A 16 -5.37 1.85 6.64
C LEU A 16 -6.64 1.09 7.09
N THR A 17 -7.79 1.77 7.11
CA THR A 17 -9.08 1.15 7.45
C THR A 17 -9.49 0.12 6.41
N ASP A 18 -9.38 0.46 5.12
CA ASP A 18 -9.68 -0.45 4.01
C ASP A 18 -8.75 -1.68 4.04
N LEU A 19 -7.44 -1.46 4.26
CA LEU A 19 -6.47 -2.54 4.40
C LEU A 19 -6.79 -3.46 5.60
N LEU A 20 -7.13 -2.88 6.76
CA LEU A 20 -7.47 -3.62 7.97
C LEU A 20 -8.71 -4.49 7.79
N ASN A 21 -9.67 -4.05 6.98
CA ASN A 21 -10.91 -4.77 6.70
C ASN A 21 -10.72 -5.93 5.70
N ILE A 22 -9.53 -6.12 5.11
CA ILE A 22 -9.22 -7.28 4.28
C ILE A 22 -8.73 -8.42 5.18
N PRO A 23 -9.47 -9.55 5.29
CA PRO A 23 -9.00 -10.69 6.06
C PRO A 23 -7.74 -11.27 5.44
N SER A 24 -6.62 -11.22 6.17
CA SER A 24 -5.33 -11.74 5.70
C SER A 24 -4.62 -12.56 6.78
N PRO A 25 -5.13 -13.76 7.13
CA PRO A 25 -4.47 -14.61 8.12
C PRO A 25 -3.08 -15.02 7.63
N THR A 26 -2.24 -15.48 8.54
CA THR A 26 -0.88 -15.92 8.22
C THR A 26 -0.89 -16.92 7.06
N GLY A 27 -0.13 -16.62 6.00
CA GLY A 27 -0.05 -17.44 4.79
C GLY A 27 -1.09 -17.11 3.69
N TYR A 28 -2.06 -16.22 3.96
CA TYR A 28 -3.11 -15.82 3.02
C TYR A 28 -3.16 -14.29 2.87
N THR A 29 -2.06 -13.69 2.43
CA THR A 29 -1.93 -12.23 2.30
C THR A 29 -2.15 -11.69 0.89
N GLU A 30 -2.40 -12.56 -0.10
CA GLU A 30 -2.40 -12.14 -1.51
C GLU A 30 -3.42 -11.03 -1.80
N GLN A 31 -4.62 -11.11 -1.22
CA GLN A 31 -5.63 -10.07 -1.39
C GLN A 31 -5.19 -8.72 -0.80
N ALA A 32 -4.60 -8.72 0.40
CA ALA A 32 -4.10 -7.51 1.04
C ALA A 32 -2.93 -6.91 0.24
N VAL A 33 -2.00 -7.76 -0.25
CA VAL A 33 -0.87 -7.29 -1.05
C VAL A 33 -1.34 -6.73 -2.40
N ALA A 34 -2.32 -7.36 -3.05
CA ALA A 34 -2.91 -6.85 -4.29
C ALA A 34 -3.64 -5.50 -4.10
N PHE A 35 -4.32 -5.32 -2.97
CA PHE A 35 -4.92 -4.04 -2.61
C PHE A 35 -3.88 -2.93 -2.45
N VAL A 36 -2.78 -3.21 -1.73
CA VAL A 36 -1.69 -2.25 -1.55
C VAL A 36 -1.02 -1.93 -2.89
N GLU A 37 -0.80 -2.94 -3.73
CA GLU A 37 -0.27 -2.75 -5.08
C GLU A 37 -1.18 -1.79 -5.87
N ASP A 38 -2.48 -2.06 -5.95
CA ASP A 38 -3.39 -1.19 -6.69
C ASP A 38 -3.44 0.24 -6.15
N TYR A 39 -3.45 0.40 -4.82
CA TYR A 39 -3.39 1.71 -4.18
C TYR A 39 -2.14 2.50 -4.60
N LEU A 40 -0.97 1.85 -4.63
CA LEU A 40 0.30 2.48 -4.97
C LEU A 40 0.45 2.85 -6.46
N ARG A 41 -0.35 2.26 -7.37
CA ARG A 41 -0.34 2.61 -8.80
C ARG A 41 -0.67 4.07 -9.10
N ARG A 42 -1.29 4.79 -8.16
CA ARG A 42 -1.53 6.24 -8.27
C ARG A 42 -0.25 7.07 -8.32
N TYR A 43 0.88 6.50 -7.92
CA TYR A 43 2.19 7.14 -7.94
C TYR A 43 2.97 6.64 -9.15
N PRO A 44 2.94 7.35 -10.29
CA PRO A 44 3.48 6.85 -11.56
C PRO A 44 5.01 6.72 -11.56
N PHE A 45 5.68 7.26 -10.56
CA PHE A 45 7.13 7.17 -10.37
C PHE A 45 7.55 5.91 -9.60
N LEU A 46 6.63 5.11 -9.07
CA LEU A 46 6.94 3.85 -8.40
C LEU A 46 6.98 2.68 -9.39
N GLU A 47 8.03 1.89 -9.31
CA GLU A 47 8.10 0.57 -9.93
C GLU A 47 7.72 -0.51 -8.90
N MET A 48 6.84 -1.42 -9.30
CA MET A 48 6.37 -2.49 -8.40
C MET A 48 6.71 -3.88 -8.92
N ARG A 49 7.17 -4.72 -8.00
CA ARG A 49 7.62 -6.10 -8.26
C ARG A 49 7.16 -7.04 -7.15
N ARG A 50 6.73 -8.25 -7.54
CA ARG A 50 6.47 -9.35 -6.60
C ARG A 50 7.74 -10.16 -6.38
N THR A 51 8.04 -10.45 -5.13
CA THR A 51 9.15 -11.31 -4.73
C THR A 51 8.75 -12.79 -4.79
N ARG A 52 9.73 -13.70 -4.83
CA ARG A 52 9.49 -15.16 -4.81
C ARG A 52 8.76 -15.66 -3.54
N LYS A 53 8.71 -14.85 -2.48
CA LYS A 53 8.01 -15.15 -1.22
C LYS A 53 6.66 -14.43 -1.09
N GLY A 54 6.15 -13.83 -2.17
CA GLY A 54 4.84 -13.17 -2.18
C GLY A 54 4.82 -11.73 -1.64
N GLY A 55 5.96 -11.19 -1.19
CA GLY A 55 6.06 -9.78 -0.80
C GLY A 55 6.00 -8.83 -2.01
N LEU A 56 5.44 -7.64 -1.81
CA LEU A 56 5.46 -6.53 -2.76
C LEU A 56 6.64 -5.61 -2.46
N LEU A 57 7.47 -5.37 -3.48
CA LEU A 57 8.54 -4.38 -3.45
C LEU A 57 8.11 -3.19 -4.31
N ALA A 58 8.13 -1.99 -3.73
CA ALA A 58 7.95 -0.72 -4.42
C ALA A 58 9.26 0.08 -4.33
N VAL A 59 9.80 0.49 -5.49
CA VAL A 59 11.05 1.26 -5.62
C VAL A 59 10.84 2.50 -6.47
#